data_AF-A0A1W2ED65-F1
#
_entry.id   AF-A0A1W2ED65-F1
#
_cell.length_a   1.000
_cell.length_b   1.000
_cell.length_c   1.000
_cell.angle_alpha   90.00
_cell.angle_beta   90.00
_cell.angle_gamma   90.00
#
_symmetry.space_group_name_H-M   'P 1'
#
loop_
_entity.id
_entity.type
_entity.pdbx_description
1 polymer ?
#
loop_
_entity_poly.entity_id
_entity_poly.type
_entity_poly.pdbx_seq_one_letter_code
_entity_poly.pdbx_strand_id
1 'polypeptide(L)'
;MGKNPMKKKVNKWIKKGKDPRSAHWQAALEATLKLFGPDLEPGRLIPMGPLEDEDLVVFEKALAVVDLSPNVSAAFIPPLLAGKLTPPDTVEELHRISKDAPSYQILISRPGKEIRILSAEISEHATRPGVDLFQSGAFLGNYDFENQSVCLEHLNKIIRAHVWKAEGWTREDHVAYTLNWFEKVTCLNSATVAVEKDFSFFHSPTLIKSNQIDAMFTLMTEDLLKRGKDETDPFGQAVLSMENLKQEGREAPLAAQIIEDGMLQQLNLMRTLDLVKFSDFTNAQSEKFKRGFSETVRYLEGQLA
;
A
#
# COMPACT_ATOMS: atom_id res chain seq x y z
N MET A 1 -25.90 26.63 14.20
CA MET A 1 -24.93 26.67 13.07
C MET A 1 -23.59 26.09 13.53
N GLY A 2 -23.35 24.80 13.28
CA GLY A 2 -22.08 24.16 13.61
C GLY A 2 -20.94 24.74 12.77
N LYS A 3 -19.92 25.32 13.40
CA LYS A 3 -18.77 25.89 12.70
C LYS A 3 -18.05 24.78 11.92
N ASN A 4 -17.99 24.88 10.58
CA ASN A 4 -17.22 23.95 9.74
C ASN A 4 -15.76 23.87 10.26
N PRO A 5 -15.32 22.70 10.77
CA PRO A 5 -14.00 22.54 11.40
C PRO A 5 -12.84 22.85 10.44
N MET A 6 -13.01 22.62 9.13
CA MET A 6 -12.00 22.95 8.13
C MET A 6 -11.83 24.46 7.97
N LYS A 7 -12.91 25.23 7.99
CA LYS A 7 -12.86 26.70 7.91
C LYS A 7 -12.09 27.31 9.10
N LYS A 8 -12.24 26.74 10.31
CA LYS A 8 -11.44 27.16 11.48
C LYS A 8 -9.95 26.85 11.28
N LYS A 9 -9.63 25.67 10.75
CA LYS A 9 -8.24 25.22 10.51
C LYS A 9 -7.54 26.14 9.50
N VAL A 10 -8.16 26.39 8.36
CA VAL A 10 -7.65 27.30 7.32
C VAL A 10 -7.42 28.70 7.87
N ASN A 11 -8.40 29.27 8.57
CA ASN A 11 -8.25 30.59 9.20
C ASN A 11 -7.08 30.65 10.20
N LYS A 12 -6.81 29.56 10.92
CA LYS A 12 -5.66 29.48 11.83
C LYS A 12 -4.33 29.50 11.07
N TRP A 13 -4.24 28.83 9.93
CA TRP A 13 -3.05 28.85 9.08
C TRP A 13 -2.82 30.22 8.45
N ILE A 14 -3.87 30.84 7.90
CA ILE A 14 -3.79 32.18 7.31
C ILE A 14 -3.38 33.22 8.36
N LYS A 15 -3.94 33.17 9.58
CA LYS A 15 -3.52 34.05 10.69
C LYS A 15 -2.06 33.84 11.13
N LYS A 16 -1.47 32.68 10.83
CA LYS A 16 -0.04 32.38 11.04
C LYS A 16 0.83 32.76 9.83
N GLY A 17 0.29 33.50 8.86
CA GLY A 17 1.03 33.99 7.69
C GLY A 17 1.18 32.98 6.55
N LYS A 18 0.39 31.89 6.52
CA LYS A 18 0.38 30.98 5.37
C LYS A 18 -0.40 31.59 4.20
N ASP A 19 0.06 31.34 2.98
CA ASP A 19 -0.63 31.75 1.75
C ASP A 19 -2.07 31.18 1.76
N PRO A 20 -3.10 32.02 1.60
CA PRO A 20 -4.49 31.56 1.64
C PRO A 20 -4.81 30.49 0.60
N ARG A 21 -4.23 30.60 -0.61
CA ARG A 21 -4.51 29.69 -1.72
C ARG A 21 -4.00 28.28 -1.39
N SER A 22 -2.75 28.19 -0.94
CA SER A 22 -2.14 26.95 -0.44
C SER A 22 -2.88 26.36 0.75
N ALA A 23 -3.31 27.21 1.70
CA ALA A 23 -4.02 26.78 2.89
C ALA A 23 -5.40 26.20 2.55
N HIS A 24 -6.13 26.84 1.64
CA HIS A 24 -7.41 26.34 1.14
C HIS A 24 -7.24 25.04 0.33
N TRP A 25 -6.21 24.95 -0.50
CA TRP A 25 -5.96 23.77 -1.30
C TRP A 25 -5.58 22.55 -0.45
N GLN A 26 -4.63 22.70 0.48
CA GLN A 26 -4.32 21.61 1.42
C GLN A 26 -5.56 21.18 2.22
N ALA A 27 -6.41 22.12 2.61
CA ALA A 27 -7.67 21.77 3.29
C ALA A 27 -8.64 21.00 2.39
N ALA A 28 -8.69 21.26 1.08
CA ALA A 28 -9.47 20.47 0.15
C ALA A 28 -8.90 19.04 0.03
N LEU A 29 -7.58 18.89 -0.14
CA LEU A 29 -6.91 17.59 -0.17
C LEU A 29 -7.16 16.77 1.10
N GLU A 30 -7.06 17.41 2.28
CA GLU A 30 -7.38 16.76 3.55
C GLU A 30 -8.86 16.33 3.64
N ALA A 31 -9.78 17.13 3.10
CA ALA A 31 -11.20 16.78 3.08
C ALA A 31 -11.47 15.59 2.16
N THR A 32 -10.81 15.52 1.01
CA THR A 32 -10.85 14.38 0.09
C THR A 32 -10.31 13.11 0.73
N LEU A 33 -9.12 13.16 1.33
CA LEU A 33 -8.54 12.02 2.05
C LEU A 33 -9.43 11.56 3.22
N LYS A 34 -10.11 12.50 3.89
CA LYS A 34 -11.08 12.15 4.93
C LYS A 34 -12.32 11.43 4.38
N LEU A 35 -12.78 11.79 3.18
CA LEU A 35 -13.89 11.11 2.51
C LEU A 35 -13.52 9.66 2.18
N PHE A 36 -12.29 9.44 1.72
CA PHE A 36 -11.74 8.11 1.42
C PHE A 36 -11.35 7.30 2.66
N GLY A 37 -11.26 7.94 3.83
CA GLY A 37 -10.75 7.34 5.06
C GLY A 37 -11.31 5.95 5.43
N PRO A 38 -12.61 5.65 5.24
CA PRO A 38 -13.15 4.31 5.50
C PRO A 38 -12.55 3.18 4.64
N ASP A 39 -12.11 3.50 3.42
CA ASP A 39 -11.61 2.54 2.44
C ASP A 39 -10.07 2.50 2.38
N LEU A 40 -9.39 3.46 3.03
CA LEU A 40 -7.93 3.54 3.03
C LEU A 40 -7.32 2.62 4.09
N GLU A 41 -6.33 1.85 3.65
CA GLU A 41 -5.54 1.02 4.54
C GLU A 41 -4.14 1.58 4.78
N PRO A 42 -3.63 1.54 6.04
CA PRO A 42 -2.29 2.02 6.36
C PRO A 42 -1.19 1.27 5.59
N GLY A 43 -0.26 2.03 5.01
CA GLY A 43 0.88 1.53 4.25
C GLY A 43 0.53 0.95 2.87
N ARG A 44 -0.70 1.14 2.37
CA ARG A 44 -1.15 0.65 1.06
C ARG A 44 -1.58 1.80 0.15
N LEU A 45 -1.40 1.60 -1.17
CA LEU A 45 -1.94 2.46 -2.20
C LEU A 45 -3.26 1.84 -2.68
N ILE A 46 -4.38 2.44 -2.32
CA ILE A 46 -5.72 1.90 -2.64
C ILE A 46 -6.34 2.71 -3.79
N PRO A 47 -6.86 2.06 -4.85
CA PRO A 47 -7.59 2.75 -5.90
C PRO A 47 -8.96 3.19 -5.41
N MET A 48 -9.30 4.45 -5.64
CA MET A 48 -10.57 5.04 -5.23
C MET A 48 -11.60 4.84 -6.34
N GLY A 49 -12.51 3.89 -6.12
CA GLY A 49 -13.50 3.49 -7.11
C GLY A 49 -13.02 2.38 -8.05
N PRO A 50 -13.91 1.89 -8.93
CA PRO A 50 -13.56 0.89 -9.92
C PRO A 50 -12.53 1.45 -10.91
N LEU A 51 -11.63 0.58 -11.37
CA LEU A 51 -10.67 0.87 -12.43
C LEU A 51 -11.13 0.21 -13.72
N GLU A 52 -11.15 0.98 -14.81
CA GLU A 52 -11.24 0.41 -16.15
C GLU A 52 -9.89 -0.22 -16.55
N ASP A 53 -9.86 -1.04 -17.60
CA ASP A 53 -8.64 -1.75 -18.03
C ASP A 53 -7.45 -0.79 -18.28
N GLU A 54 -7.71 0.40 -18.84
CA GLU A 54 -6.68 1.42 -19.06
C GLU A 54 -6.15 2.04 -17.76
N ASP A 55 -7.03 2.23 -16.77
CA ASP A 55 -6.66 2.76 -15.46
C ASP A 55 -5.85 1.73 -14.67
N LEU A 56 -6.16 0.44 -14.82
CA LEU A 56 -5.47 -0.65 -14.17
C LEU A 56 -3.99 -0.64 -14.55
N VAL A 57 -3.66 -0.44 -15.83
CA VAL A 57 -2.25 -0.37 -16.28
C VAL A 57 -1.51 0.78 -15.60
N VAL A 58 -2.13 1.94 -15.42
CA VAL A 58 -1.51 3.09 -14.74
C VAL A 58 -1.37 2.82 -13.24
N PHE A 59 -2.38 2.21 -12.63
CA PHE A 59 -2.37 1.82 -11.23
C PHE A 59 -1.26 0.80 -10.94
N GLU A 60 -1.10 -0.24 -11.77
CA GLU A 60 -0.06 -1.25 -11.62
C GLU A 60 1.35 -0.65 -11.69
N LYS A 61 1.59 0.26 -12.66
CA LYS A 61 2.85 1.02 -12.75
C LYS A 61 3.13 1.81 -11.46
N ALA A 62 2.11 2.49 -10.93
CA ALA A 62 2.23 3.23 -9.68
C ALA A 62 2.47 2.30 -8.48
N LEU A 63 1.72 1.21 -8.38
CA LEU A 63 1.81 0.22 -7.30
C LEU A 63 3.21 -0.42 -7.25
N ALA A 64 3.82 -0.67 -8.41
CA ALA A 64 5.16 -1.23 -8.50
C ALA A 64 6.24 -0.32 -7.87
N VAL A 65 6.10 1.00 -7.95
CA VAL A 65 7.12 1.96 -7.49
C VAL A 65 6.81 2.59 -6.14
N VAL A 66 5.54 2.65 -5.73
CA VAL A 66 5.13 3.26 -4.46
C VAL A 66 5.47 2.33 -3.29
N ASP A 67 6.38 2.81 -2.44
CA ASP A 67 6.80 2.15 -1.20
C ASP A 67 6.38 3.06 -0.04
N LEU A 68 5.51 2.57 0.85
CA LEU A 68 4.91 3.35 1.93
C LEU A 68 5.24 2.76 3.30
N SER A 69 5.53 3.63 4.27
CA SER A 69 5.63 3.22 5.67
C SER A 69 4.26 2.80 6.22
N PRO A 70 4.17 1.88 7.19
CA PRO A 70 2.92 1.34 7.75
C PRO A 70 1.90 2.37 8.21
N ASN A 71 2.34 3.55 8.65
CA ASN A 71 1.47 4.58 9.23
C ASN A 71 1.03 5.67 8.25
N VAL A 72 1.24 5.48 6.95
CA VAL A 72 0.89 6.43 5.89
C VAL A 72 -0.33 5.94 5.13
N SER A 73 -1.27 6.83 4.82
CA SER A 73 -2.44 6.49 3.99
C SER A 73 -2.22 7.01 2.58
N ALA A 74 -2.53 6.21 1.55
CA ALA A 74 -2.41 6.63 0.17
C ALA A 74 -3.59 6.20 -0.70
N ALA A 75 -4.05 7.13 -1.54
CA ALA A 75 -5.13 6.91 -2.50
C ALA A 75 -4.59 7.08 -3.92
N PHE A 76 -4.88 6.12 -4.79
CA PHE A 76 -4.81 6.30 -6.24
C PHE A 76 -6.18 6.77 -6.72
N ILE A 77 -6.22 7.85 -7.49
CA ILE A 77 -7.45 8.52 -7.90
C ILE A 77 -7.51 8.47 -9.44
N PRO A 78 -8.41 7.66 -10.02
CA PRO A 78 -8.56 7.55 -11.47
C PRO A 78 -9.25 8.80 -12.07
N PRO A 79 -9.24 8.97 -13.39
CA PRO A 79 -9.72 10.19 -14.07
C PRO A 79 -11.12 10.65 -13.68
N LEU A 80 -12.05 9.71 -13.50
CA LEU A 80 -13.44 9.98 -13.12
C LEU A 80 -13.55 10.76 -11.79
N LEU A 81 -12.62 10.53 -10.86
CA LEU A 81 -12.56 11.22 -9.58
C LEU A 81 -11.56 12.37 -9.59
N ALA A 82 -10.42 12.21 -10.26
CA ALA A 82 -9.35 13.20 -10.32
C ALA A 82 -9.80 14.50 -10.99
N GLY A 83 -10.66 14.43 -12.01
CA GLY A 83 -11.26 15.62 -12.64
C GLY A 83 -12.14 16.46 -11.70
N LYS A 84 -12.56 15.91 -10.54
CA LYS A 84 -13.27 16.64 -9.48
C LYS A 84 -12.32 17.25 -8.45
N LEU A 85 -11.05 16.86 -8.49
CA LEU A 85 -9.98 17.30 -7.60
C LEU A 85 -9.04 18.27 -8.35
N THR A 86 -9.62 19.35 -8.86
CA THR A 86 -8.85 20.41 -9.53
C THR A 86 -8.43 21.50 -8.55
N PRO A 87 -7.17 21.95 -8.57
CA PRO A 87 -6.77 23.15 -7.84
C PRO A 87 -7.63 24.35 -8.23
N PRO A 88 -7.78 25.37 -7.36
CA PRO A 88 -8.47 26.59 -7.72
C PRO A 88 -7.80 27.26 -8.93
N ASP A 89 -8.58 27.87 -9.82
CA ASP A 89 -8.05 28.59 -11.00
C ASP A 89 -7.10 29.74 -10.61
N THR A 90 -7.16 30.21 -9.36
CA THR A 90 -6.26 31.25 -8.81
C THR A 90 -4.85 30.76 -8.46
N VAL A 91 -4.56 29.48 -8.71
CA VAL A 91 -3.27 28.81 -8.43
C VAL A 91 -2.79 28.05 -9.66
N GLU A 92 -2.61 28.76 -10.77
CA GLU A 92 -2.18 28.20 -12.06
C GLU A 92 -0.95 27.30 -11.94
N GLU A 93 -0.03 27.63 -11.03
CA GLU A 93 1.18 26.86 -10.74
C GLU A 93 0.91 25.44 -10.21
N LEU A 94 -0.32 25.10 -9.80
CA LEU A 94 -0.70 23.74 -9.39
C LEU A 94 -1.45 22.96 -10.48
N HIS A 95 -1.87 23.61 -11.57
CA HIS A 95 -2.56 22.95 -12.70
C HIS A 95 -1.56 22.23 -13.61
N ARG A 96 -1.40 20.93 -13.42
CA ARG A 96 -0.46 20.07 -14.17
C ARG A 96 -1.02 19.48 -15.45
N ILE A 97 -2.33 19.55 -15.64
CA ILE A 97 -3.06 18.93 -16.74
C ILE A 97 -4.25 19.82 -17.16
N SER A 98 -4.62 19.77 -18.44
CA SER A 98 -5.81 20.46 -18.94
C SER A 98 -7.10 19.82 -18.39
N LYS A 99 -8.14 20.62 -18.18
CA LYS A 99 -9.42 20.17 -17.56
C LYS A 99 -10.08 18.98 -18.26
N ASP A 100 -9.89 18.83 -19.57
CA ASP A 100 -10.53 17.78 -20.37
C ASP A 100 -9.65 16.55 -20.61
N ALA A 101 -8.42 16.53 -20.09
CA ALA A 101 -7.50 15.40 -20.25
C ALA A 101 -7.58 14.46 -19.02
N PRO A 102 -7.36 13.14 -19.20
CA PRO A 102 -7.48 12.19 -18.12
C PRO A 102 -6.36 12.38 -17.10
N SER A 103 -6.74 12.72 -15.87
CA SER A 103 -5.83 12.97 -14.73
C SER A 103 -5.71 11.72 -13.87
N TYR A 104 -4.48 11.38 -13.49
CA TYR A 104 -4.20 10.26 -12.59
C TYR A 104 -3.46 10.81 -11.38
N GLN A 105 -4.12 10.81 -10.23
CA GLN A 105 -3.54 11.41 -9.04
C GLN A 105 -3.23 10.39 -7.96
N ILE A 106 -2.11 10.60 -7.26
CA ILE A 106 -1.79 9.87 -6.03
C ILE A 106 -1.76 10.87 -4.88
N LEU A 107 -2.63 10.67 -3.89
CA LEU A 107 -2.59 11.44 -2.65
C LEU A 107 -2.01 10.59 -1.55
N ILE A 108 -0.94 11.06 -0.92
CA ILE A 108 -0.29 10.41 0.21
C ILE A 108 -0.33 11.34 1.41
N SER A 109 -0.86 10.85 2.52
CA SER A 109 -0.99 11.58 3.76
C SER A 109 -0.14 10.94 4.84
N ARG A 110 0.81 11.72 5.37
CA ARG A 110 1.49 11.36 6.61
C ARG A 110 0.75 11.99 7.79
N PRO A 111 0.07 11.19 8.63
CA PRO A 111 -0.56 11.69 9.84
C PRO A 111 0.50 12.15 10.84
N GLY A 112 0.11 13.08 11.72
CA GLY A 112 0.99 13.61 12.75
C GLY A 112 0.52 14.95 13.29
N LYS A 113 1.32 15.55 14.19
CA LYS A 113 1.07 16.90 14.73
C LYS A 113 0.92 17.94 13.62
N GLU A 114 1.70 17.77 12.56
CA GLU A 114 1.60 18.53 11.32
C GLU A 114 1.34 17.57 10.17
N ILE A 115 0.11 17.59 9.64
CA ILE A 115 -0.27 16.77 8.50
C ILE A 115 0.55 17.23 7.29
N ARG A 116 1.26 16.28 6.69
CA ARG A 116 1.98 16.46 5.44
C ARG A 116 1.27 15.67 4.34
N ILE A 117 0.98 16.35 3.24
CA ILE A 117 0.35 15.74 2.07
C ILE A 117 1.30 15.86 0.89
N LEU A 118 1.42 14.77 0.17
CA LEU A 118 2.04 14.68 -1.14
C LEU A 118 0.91 14.45 -2.15
N SER A 119 0.81 15.29 -3.17
CA SER A 119 -0.15 15.17 -4.27
C SER A 119 0.63 14.99 -5.56
N ALA A 120 0.59 13.81 -6.15
CA ALA A 120 1.25 13.53 -7.42
C ALA A 120 0.23 13.52 -8.56
N GLU A 121 0.56 14.19 -9.67
CA GLU A 121 -0.09 13.99 -10.97
C GLU A 121 0.84 13.15 -11.82
N ILE A 122 0.37 11.97 -12.21
CA ILE A 122 1.16 10.97 -12.94
C ILE A 122 0.58 10.68 -14.33
N SER A 123 -0.36 11.47 -14.84
CA SER A 123 -0.90 11.27 -16.20
C SER A 123 0.16 11.48 -17.29
N GLU A 124 0.11 10.67 -18.35
CA GLU A 124 0.90 10.88 -19.58
C GLU A 124 0.46 12.14 -20.34
N HIS A 125 -0.76 12.65 -20.09
CA HIS A 125 -1.29 13.86 -20.69
C HIS A 125 -0.95 15.13 -19.88
N ALA A 126 -0.31 14.99 -18.73
CA ALA A 126 0.12 16.13 -17.94
C ALA A 126 1.21 16.90 -18.69
N THR A 127 1.11 18.23 -18.72
CA THR A 127 2.16 19.08 -19.30
C THR A 127 3.42 19.11 -18.43
N ARG A 128 3.27 18.73 -17.16
CA ARG A 128 4.32 18.65 -16.13
C ARG A 128 3.90 17.63 -15.06
N PRO A 129 3.94 16.32 -15.36
CA PRO A 129 3.74 15.30 -14.34
C PRO A 129 4.72 15.53 -13.19
N GLY A 130 4.28 15.28 -11.96
CA GLY A 130 5.06 15.68 -10.81
C GLY A 130 4.31 15.68 -9.51
N VAL A 131 4.95 16.24 -8.50
CA VAL A 131 4.57 16.10 -7.10
C VAL A 131 4.54 17.45 -6.42
N ASP A 132 3.43 17.78 -5.78
CA ASP A 132 3.26 18.95 -4.93
C ASP A 132 3.26 18.56 -3.45
N LEU A 133 3.97 19.33 -2.63
CA LEU A 133 4.14 19.07 -1.21
C LEU A 133 3.46 20.13 -0.34
N PHE A 134 2.66 19.68 0.62
CA PHE A 134 1.93 20.54 1.53
C PHE A 134 2.16 20.14 2.98
N GLN A 135 2.30 21.12 3.88
CA GLN A 135 2.30 20.88 5.32
C GLN A 135 1.67 22.04 6.08
N SER A 136 0.70 21.72 6.93
CA SER A 136 0.06 22.71 7.82
C SER A 136 -0.38 24.00 7.11
N GLY A 137 -0.98 23.86 5.93
CA GLY A 137 -1.51 24.95 5.09
C GLY A 137 -0.45 25.66 4.25
N ALA A 138 0.80 25.21 4.25
CA ALA A 138 1.88 25.76 3.44
C ALA A 138 2.18 24.85 2.24
N PHE A 139 2.36 25.45 1.06
CA PHE A 139 3.04 24.79 -0.05
C PHE A 139 4.55 24.81 0.23
N LEU A 140 5.16 23.62 0.27
CA LEU A 140 6.58 23.46 0.58
C LEU A 140 7.46 23.49 -0.68
N GLY A 141 6.85 23.28 -1.85
CA GLY A 141 7.53 23.17 -3.13
C GLY A 141 7.00 22.00 -3.94
N ASN A 142 7.59 21.80 -5.11
CA ASN A 142 7.20 20.76 -6.05
C ASN A 142 8.41 20.08 -6.71
N TYR A 143 8.10 18.98 -7.39
CA TYR A 143 8.98 18.30 -8.32
C TYR A 143 8.24 18.19 -9.65
N ASP A 144 8.84 18.69 -10.72
CA ASP A 144 8.27 18.64 -12.06
C ASP A 144 9.16 17.76 -12.94
N PHE A 145 8.53 16.94 -13.76
CA PHE A 145 9.21 16.00 -14.65
C PHE A 145 8.74 16.17 -16.08
N GLU A 146 9.58 15.70 -17.00
CA GLU A 146 9.32 15.78 -18.45
C GLU A 146 8.16 14.86 -18.87
N ASN A 147 8.03 13.69 -18.23
CA ASN A 147 7.03 12.69 -18.59
C ASN A 147 6.68 11.76 -17.41
N GLN A 148 5.63 10.95 -17.58
CA GLN A 148 5.14 10.00 -16.57
C GLN A 148 6.24 9.04 -16.10
N SER A 149 7.03 8.49 -17.02
CA SER A 149 8.04 7.48 -16.70
C SER A 149 9.08 8.03 -15.71
N VAL A 150 9.62 9.22 -15.98
CA VAL A 150 10.59 9.88 -15.09
C VAL A 150 9.93 10.25 -13.76
N CYS A 151 8.67 10.69 -13.77
CA CYS A 151 7.93 10.97 -12.56
C CYS A 151 7.82 9.73 -11.66
N LEU A 152 7.45 8.56 -12.22
CA LEU A 152 7.33 7.31 -11.48
C LEU A 152 8.68 6.80 -10.97
N GLU A 153 9.76 6.94 -11.75
CA GLU A 153 11.12 6.56 -11.33
C GLU A 153 11.57 7.33 -10.06
N HIS A 154 11.21 8.62 -9.98
CA HIS A 154 11.58 9.47 -8.86
C HIS A 154 10.57 9.47 -7.70
N LEU A 155 9.35 8.97 -7.92
CA LEU A 155 8.27 9.03 -6.95
C LEU A 155 8.65 8.42 -5.60
N ASN A 156 9.26 7.21 -5.61
CA ASN A 156 9.69 6.57 -4.36
C ASN A 156 10.71 7.43 -3.59
N LYS A 157 11.69 8.02 -4.29
CA LYS A 157 12.71 8.89 -3.66
C LYS A 157 12.06 10.09 -2.97
N ILE A 158 11.04 10.69 -3.61
CA ILE A 158 10.28 11.81 -3.03
C ILE A 158 9.47 11.35 -1.82
N ILE A 159 8.81 10.20 -1.92
CA ILE A 159 8.06 9.59 -0.81
C ILE A 159 8.98 9.39 0.40
N ARG A 160 10.18 8.84 0.18
CA ARG A 160 11.20 8.64 1.21
C ARG A 160 11.66 9.93 1.86
N ALA A 161 11.92 10.97 1.06
CA ALA A 161 12.39 12.24 1.59
C ALA A 161 11.33 12.96 2.43
N HIS A 162 10.04 12.84 2.06
CA HIS A 162 9.02 13.74 2.59
C HIS A 162 7.97 13.09 3.48
N VAL A 163 7.50 11.90 3.16
CA VAL A 163 6.36 11.28 3.89
C VAL A 163 6.74 10.00 4.63
N TRP A 164 7.89 9.41 4.32
CA TRP A 164 8.37 8.25 5.06
C TRP A 164 8.75 8.61 6.49
N LYS A 165 8.41 7.74 7.45
CA LYS A 165 8.86 7.87 8.84
C LYS A 165 9.14 6.48 9.43
N ALA A 166 10.41 6.19 9.60
CA ALA A 166 10.94 4.94 10.16
C ALA A 166 11.07 4.93 11.69
N GLU A 167 11.19 6.11 12.31
CA GLU A 167 11.52 6.23 13.73
C GLU A 167 10.44 5.59 14.62
N GLY A 168 10.84 4.58 15.39
CA GLY A 168 10.00 3.95 16.40
C GLY A 168 9.09 2.82 15.89
N TRP A 169 9.39 2.22 14.73
CA TRP A 169 8.64 1.05 14.26
C TRP A 169 8.71 -0.10 15.27
N THR A 170 7.57 -0.69 15.57
CA THR A 170 7.46 -1.90 16.38
C THR A 170 7.65 -3.15 15.51
N ARG A 171 7.63 -4.32 16.15
CA ARG A 171 7.60 -5.60 15.42
C ARG A 171 6.41 -5.67 14.48
N GLU A 172 5.25 -5.22 14.93
CA GLU A 172 4.00 -5.21 14.18
C GLU A 172 4.07 -4.28 12.96
N ASP A 173 4.73 -3.12 13.08
CA ASP A 173 4.98 -2.23 11.95
C ASP A 173 5.83 -2.91 10.86
N HIS A 174 6.91 -3.61 11.25
CA HIS A 174 7.72 -4.38 10.29
C HIS A 174 6.92 -5.51 9.63
N VAL A 175 6.04 -6.15 10.39
CA VAL A 175 5.15 -7.20 9.86
C VAL A 175 4.19 -6.61 8.82
N ALA A 176 3.45 -5.56 9.17
CA ALA A 176 2.53 -4.88 8.28
C ALA A 176 3.24 -4.35 7.01
N TYR A 177 4.42 -3.75 7.16
CA TYR A 177 5.22 -3.26 6.04
C TYR A 177 5.56 -4.37 5.04
N THR A 178 6.04 -5.51 5.55
CA THR A 178 6.47 -6.63 4.72
C THR A 178 5.29 -7.34 4.06
N LEU A 179 4.15 -7.46 4.77
CA LEU A 179 2.92 -8.01 4.21
C LEU A 179 2.39 -7.13 3.07
N ASN A 180 2.35 -5.80 3.26
CA ASN A 180 1.95 -4.87 2.22
C ASN A 180 2.87 -4.98 0.98
N TRP A 181 4.17 -5.18 1.16
CA TRP A 181 5.07 -5.46 0.05
C TRP A 181 4.76 -6.78 -0.65
N PHE A 182 4.59 -7.87 0.10
CA PHE A 182 4.35 -9.20 -0.46
C PHE A 182 3.00 -9.29 -1.19
N GLU A 183 2.00 -8.55 -0.72
CA GLU A 183 0.72 -8.43 -1.41
C GLU A 183 0.90 -7.77 -2.78
N LYS A 184 1.71 -6.70 -2.89
CA LYS A 184 2.05 -6.10 -4.19
C LYS A 184 2.80 -7.07 -5.10
N VAL A 185 3.73 -7.86 -4.55
CA VAL A 185 4.45 -8.90 -5.31
C VAL A 185 3.48 -9.93 -5.88
N THR A 186 2.51 -10.37 -5.08
CA THR A 186 1.47 -11.33 -5.50
C THR A 186 0.56 -10.71 -6.55
N CYS A 187 0.06 -9.50 -6.31
CA CYS A 187 -0.84 -8.77 -7.22
C CYS A 187 -0.19 -8.51 -8.59
N LEU A 188 1.06 -8.06 -8.60
CA LEU A 188 1.79 -7.73 -9.83
C LEU A 188 2.57 -8.91 -10.43
N ASN A 189 2.56 -10.06 -9.75
CA ASN A 189 3.40 -11.22 -10.06
C ASN A 189 4.86 -10.83 -10.41
N SER A 190 5.48 -9.98 -9.57
CA SER A 190 6.79 -9.39 -9.85
C SER A 190 7.67 -9.23 -8.62
N ALA A 191 8.94 -9.60 -8.76
CA ALA A 191 9.99 -9.38 -7.75
C ALA A 191 10.56 -7.95 -7.74
N THR A 192 10.26 -7.14 -8.75
CA THR A 192 10.87 -5.81 -8.93
C THR A 192 10.11 -4.70 -8.21
N VAL A 193 9.08 -5.05 -7.43
CA VAL A 193 8.29 -4.10 -6.64
C VAL A 193 9.18 -3.41 -5.61
N ALA A 194 9.04 -2.09 -5.50
CA ALA A 194 9.81 -1.27 -4.58
C ALA A 194 9.61 -1.69 -3.11
N VAL A 195 10.74 -1.85 -2.41
CA VAL A 195 10.83 -2.19 -0.98
C VAL A 195 12.14 -1.70 -0.40
N GLU A 196 12.10 -1.24 0.86
CA GLU A 196 13.29 -1.08 1.68
C GLU A 196 13.68 -2.40 2.33
N LYS A 197 14.79 -2.96 1.89
CA LYS A 197 15.25 -4.26 2.41
C LYS A 197 15.64 -4.18 3.89
N ASP A 198 16.07 -3.02 4.35
CA ASP A 198 16.43 -2.79 5.76
C ASP A 198 15.23 -2.66 6.69
N PHE A 199 14.00 -2.60 6.16
CA PHE A 199 12.76 -2.50 6.95
C PHE A 199 11.80 -3.66 6.71
N SER A 200 12.03 -4.45 5.66
CA SER A 200 11.28 -5.67 5.38
C SER A 200 11.87 -6.84 6.16
N PHE A 201 11.08 -7.49 7.03
CA PHE A 201 11.58 -8.62 7.81
C PHE A 201 11.91 -9.84 6.95
N PHE A 202 11.32 -9.94 5.74
CA PHE A 202 11.64 -10.99 4.79
C PHE A 202 13.09 -10.86 4.30
N HIS A 203 13.56 -9.63 4.09
CA HIS A 203 14.93 -9.33 3.67
C HIS A 203 15.90 -9.19 4.84
N SER A 204 15.41 -8.69 5.99
CA SER A 204 16.16 -8.49 7.23
C SER A 204 15.46 -9.17 8.42
N PRO A 205 15.56 -10.51 8.58
CA PRO A 205 14.83 -11.27 9.61
C PRO A 205 15.07 -10.85 11.06
N THR A 206 16.20 -10.20 11.33
CA THR A 206 16.55 -9.69 12.66
C THR A 206 15.59 -8.61 13.18
N LEU A 207 14.87 -7.92 12.29
CA LEU A 207 13.84 -6.92 12.63
C LEU A 207 12.72 -7.51 13.49
N ILE A 208 12.44 -8.81 13.33
CA ILE A 208 11.45 -9.55 14.13
C ILE A 208 12.12 -10.61 15.02
N LYS A 209 13.42 -10.47 15.29
CA LYS A 209 14.25 -11.41 16.07
C LYS A 209 14.20 -12.86 15.55
N SER A 210 14.23 -13.00 14.22
CA SER A 210 14.07 -14.27 13.53
C SER A 210 15.26 -14.57 12.60
N ASN A 211 15.20 -15.71 11.91
CA ASN A 211 16.10 -16.08 10.82
C ASN A 211 15.33 -16.22 9.51
N GLN A 212 16.03 -16.42 8.40
CA GLN A 212 15.44 -16.40 7.05
C GLN A 212 14.29 -17.40 6.87
N ILE A 213 14.42 -18.64 7.34
CA ILE A 213 13.37 -19.65 7.20
C ILE A 213 12.15 -19.29 8.04
N ASP A 214 12.38 -18.90 9.30
CA ASP A 214 11.29 -18.53 10.20
C ASP A 214 10.58 -17.26 9.74
N ALA A 215 11.31 -16.29 9.17
CA ALA A 215 10.75 -15.11 8.54
C ALA A 215 9.88 -15.48 7.33
N MET A 216 10.34 -16.36 6.45
CA MET A 216 9.53 -16.84 5.33
C MET A 216 8.22 -17.50 5.80
N PHE A 217 8.27 -18.40 6.78
CA PHE A 217 7.05 -19.00 7.33
C PHE A 217 6.17 -17.98 8.06
N THR A 218 6.75 -17.00 8.74
CA THR A 218 5.99 -15.89 9.35
C THR A 218 5.22 -15.14 8.27
N LEU A 219 5.88 -14.78 7.16
CA LEU A 219 5.24 -14.09 6.04
C LEU A 219 4.07 -14.90 5.48
N MET A 220 4.30 -16.18 5.17
CA MET A 220 3.28 -17.07 4.65
C MET A 220 2.09 -17.20 5.60
N THR A 221 2.37 -17.39 6.90
CA THR A 221 1.35 -17.56 7.94
C THR A 221 0.47 -16.32 8.04
N GLU A 222 1.09 -15.15 8.18
CA GLU A 222 0.35 -13.89 8.35
C GLU A 222 -0.44 -13.51 7.09
N ASP A 223 0.11 -13.77 5.90
CA ASP A 223 -0.61 -13.55 4.63
C ASP A 223 -1.82 -14.49 4.49
N LEU A 224 -1.67 -15.79 4.78
CA LEU A 224 -2.80 -16.73 4.73
C LEU A 224 -3.84 -16.44 5.82
N LEU A 225 -3.44 -16.01 7.01
CA LEU A 225 -4.40 -15.55 8.04
C LEU A 225 -5.17 -14.31 7.59
N LYS A 226 -4.52 -13.38 6.88
CA LYS A 226 -5.18 -12.21 6.31
C LYS A 226 -6.18 -12.63 5.23
N ARG A 227 -5.72 -13.40 4.24
CA ARG A 227 -6.53 -13.87 3.10
C ARG A 227 -7.68 -14.78 3.54
N GLY A 228 -7.46 -15.62 4.56
CA GLY A 228 -8.49 -16.50 5.12
C GLY A 228 -9.66 -15.77 5.76
N LYS A 229 -9.45 -14.52 6.21
CA LYS A 229 -10.50 -13.65 6.79
C LYS A 229 -11.16 -12.74 5.75
N ASP A 230 -10.60 -12.66 4.54
CA ASP A 230 -11.15 -11.85 3.47
C ASP A 230 -12.15 -12.68 2.67
N GLU A 231 -13.44 -12.41 2.86
CA GLU A 231 -14.50 -13.09 2.14
C GLU A 231 -14.46 -12.83 0.64
N THR A 232 -13.68 -11.87 0.15
CA THR A 232 -13.53 -11.63 -1.29
C THR A 232 -12.32 -12.33 -1.91
N ASP A 233 -11.39 -12.83 -1.08
CA ASP A 233 -10.22 -13.59 -1.55
C ASP A 233 -10.60 -15.05 -1.88
N PRO A 234 -10.10 -15.63 -2.99
CA PRO A 234 -10.35 -17.03 -3.33
C PRO A 234 -9.98 -18.05 -2.23
N PHE A 235 -8.90 -17.79 -1.47
CA PHE A 235 -8.50 -18.62 -0.33
C PHE A 235 -9.49 -18.45 0.83
N GLY A 236 -9.89 -17.22 1.15
CA GLY A 236 -10.93 -16.95 2.16
C GLY A 236 -12.26 -17.61 1.81
N GLN A 237 -12.69 -17.54 0.55
CA GLN A 237 -13.87 -18.25 0.04
C GLN A 237 -13.76 -19.78 0.19
N ALA A 238 -12.58 -20.34 -0.05
CA ALA A 238 -12.33 -21.77 0.16
C ALA A 238 -12.42 -22.15 1.65
N VAL A 239 -11.88 -21.32 2.55
CA VAL A 239 -11.97 -21.50 4.02
C VAL A 239 -13.42 -21.44 4.49
N LEU A 240 -14.18 -20.41 4.09
CA LEU A 240 -15.60 -20.28 4.42
C LEU A 240 -16.45 -21.44 3.90
N SER A 241 -16.19 -21.89 2.67
CA SER A 241 -16.88 -23.04 2.08
C SER A 241 -16.66 -24.31 2.90
N MET A 242 -15.44 -24.51 3.41
CA MET A 242 -15.10 -25.64 4.28
C MET A 242 -15.84 -25.57 5.63
N GLU A 243 -15.90 -24.41 6.26
CA GLU A 243 -16.65 -24.22 7.52
C GLU A 243 -18.14 -24.52 7.35
N ASN A 244 -18.75 -24.04 6.26
CA ASN A 244 -20.16 -24.29 5.96
C ASN A 244 -20.45 -25.78 5.77
N LEU A 245 -19.60 -26.52 5.03
CA LEU A 245 -19.77 -27.96 4.84
C LEU A 245 -19.66 -28.75 6.15
N LYS A 246 -18.76 -28.35 7.07
CA LYS A 246 -18.66 -28.94 8.41
C LYS A 246 -19.92 -28.71 9.22
N GLN A 247 -20.48 -27.50 9.20
CA GLN A 247 -21.73 -27.17 9.89
C GLN A 247 -22.92 -27.97 9.33
N GLU A 248 -22.92 -28.27 8.03
CA GLU A 248 -23.93 -29.09 7.37
C GLU A 248 -23.75 -30.62 7.56
N GLY A 249 -22.72 -31.05 8.28
CA GLY A 249 -22.41 -32.47 8.49
C GLY A 249 -21.99 -33.21 7.22
N ARG A 250 -21.49 -32.48 6.22
CA ARG A 250 -21.00 -33.02 4.94
C ARG A 250 -19.50 -33.24 4.98
N GLU A 251 -19.02 -34.11 4.08
CA GLU A 251 -17.59 -34.35 3.90
C GLU A 251 -16.96 -33.10 3.27
N ALA A 252 -16.21 -32.34 4.06
CA ALA A 252 -15.42 -31.20 3.59
C ALA A 252 -14.00 -31.67 3.25
N PRO A 253 -13.27 -31.00 2.32
CA PRO A 253 -11.83 -31.15 2.23
C PRO A 253 -11.20 -30.97 3.62
N LEU A 254 -10.18 -31.76 3.94
CA LEU A 254 -9.44 -31.57 5.20
C LEU A 254 -8.91 -30.14 5.23
N ALA A 255 -9.11 -29.43 6.35
CA ALA A 255 -8.62 -28.06 6.52
C ALA A 255 -7.12 -27.95 6.17
N ALA A 256 -6.34 -28.96 6.60
CA ALA A 256 -4.95 -29.18 6.19
C ALA A 256 -4.73 -29.00 4.69
N GLN A 257 -5.57 -29.60 3.84
CA GLN A 257 -5.34 -29.62 2.40
C GLN A 257 -5.50 -28.24 1.77
N ILE A 258 -6.55 -27.49 2.15
CA ILE A 258 -6.74 -26.11 1.67
C ILE A 258 -5.56 -25.23 2.10
N ILE A 259 -5.09 -25.39 3.33
CA ILE A 259 -3.95 -24.65 3.88
C ILE A 259 -2.65 -25.04 3.18
N GLU A 260 -2.41 -26.34 2.98
CA GLU A 260 -1.24 -26.87 2.25
C GLU A 260 -1.20 -26.31 0.83
N ASP A 261 -2.33 -26.31 0.12
CA ASP A 261 -2.43 -25.75 -1.23
C ASP A 261 -2.11 -24.24 -1.23
N GLY A 262 -2.64 -23.48 -0.28
CA GLY A 262 -2.32 -22.06 -0.11
C GLY A 262 -0.84 -21.80 0.16
N MET A 263 -0.22 -22.60 1.04
CA MET A 263 1.22 -22.53 1.31
C MET A 263 2.06 -22.90 0.08
N LEU A 264 1.69 -23.94 -0.65
CA LEU A 264 2.38 -24.37 -1.87
C LEU A 264 2.29 -23.31 -2.97
N GLN A 265 1.16 -22.61 -3.09
CA GLN A 265 1.02 -21.48 -4.01
C GLN A 265 2.01 -20.36 -3.68
N GLN A 266 2.10 -19.94 -2.42
CA GLN A 266 3.06 -18.90 -1.99
C GLN A 266 4.52 -19.35 -2.19
N LEU A 267 4.86 -20.59 -1.88
CA LEU A 267 6.21 -21.13 -2.11
C LEU A 267 6.56 -21.16 -3.60
N ASN A 268 5.61 -21.54 -4.44
CA ASN A 268 5.79 -21.52 -5.89
C ASN A 268 5.98 -20.10 -6.42
N LEU A 269 5.24 -19.11 -5.90
CA LEU A 269 5.45 -17.70 -6.22
C LEU A 269 6.86 -17.27 -5.82
N MET A 270 7.26 -17.50 -4.56
CA MET A 270 8.59 -17.15 -4.06
C MET A 270 9.72 -17.80 -4.87
N ARG A 271 9.53 -19.04 -5.31
CA ARG A 271 10.48 -19.76 -6.17
C ARG A 271 10.53 -19.18 -7.58
N THR A 272 9.38 -18.93 -8.19
CA THR A 272 9.27 -18.44 -9.58
C THR A 272 9.85 -17.04 -9.73
N LEU A 273 9.69 -16.22 -8.69
CA LEU A 273 10.18 -14.85 -8.63
C LEU A 273 11.59 -14.73 -8.02
N ASP A 274 12.27 -15.85 -7.73
CA ASP A 274 13.60 -15.90 -7.09
C ASP A 274 13.70 -15.05 -5.80
N LEU A 275 12.62 -15.02 -5.01
CA LEU A 275 12.59 -14.33 -3.71
C LEU A 275 13.36 -15.13 -2.66
N VAL A 276 13.44 -16.44 -2.82
CA VAL A 276 14.17 -17.36 -1.95
C VAL A 276 14.99 -18.32 -2.79
N LYS A 277 16.30 -18.37 -2.53
CA LYS A 277 17.22 -19.33 -3.15
C LYS A 277 17.17 -20.67 -2.42
N PHE A 278 16.12 -21.46 -2.69
CA PHE A 278 15.95 -22.78 -2.08
C PHE A 278 17.12 -23.73 -2.37
N SER A 279 17.83 -23.54 -3.50
CA SER A 279 19.04 -24.28 -3.85
C SER A 279 20.19 -24.10 -2.86
N ASP A 280 20.18 -22.98 -2.12
CA ASP A 280 21.28 -22.59 -1.23
C ASP A 280 21.06 -23.13 0.19
N PHE A 281 19.97 -23.86 0.43
CA PHE A 281 19.67 -24.42 1.74
C PHE A 281 20.64 -25.54 2.09
N THR A 282 21.26 -25.41 3.25
CA THR A 282 21.98 -26.52 3.90
C THR A 282 21.02 -27.66 4.28
N ASN A 283 21.55 -28.84 4.60
CA ASN A 283 20.74 -29.95 5.10
C ASN A 283 19.94 -29.58 6.37
N ALA A 284 20.56 -28.83 7.29
CA ALA A 284 19.88 -28.36 8.50
C ALA A 284 18.74 -27.40 8.18
N GLN A 285 18.94 -26.49 7.21
CA GLN A 285 17.90 -25.58 6.72
C GLN A 285 16.77 -26.34 6.01
N SER A 286 17.09 -27.37 5.23
CA SER A 286 16.09 -28.20 4.56
C SER A 286 15.21 -28.98 5.54
N GLU A 287 15.80 -29.55 6.59
CA GLU A 287 15.03 -30.22 7.65
C GLU A 287 14.20 -29.24 8.47
N LYS A 288 14.76 -28.06 8.76
CA LYS A 288 14.01 -26.97 9.40
C LYS A 288 12.84 -26.51 8.53
N PHE A 289 13.03 -26.42 7.23
CA PHE A 289 11.99 -26.04 6.28
C PHE A 289 10.83 -27.04 6.29
N LYS A 290 11.12 -28.34 6.16
CA LYS A 290 10.09 -29.40 6.23
C LYS A 290 9.29 -29.33 7.52
N ARG A 291 9.99 -29.16 8.65
CA ARG A 291 9.34 -29.03 9.97
C ARG A 291 8.47 -27.78 10.05
N GLY A 292 9.00 -26.64 9.63
CA GLY A 292 8.29 -25.36 9.62
C GLY A 292 7.02 -25.42 8.78
N PHE A 293 7.06 -26.11 7.63
CA PHE A 293 5.88 -26.31 6.79
C PHE A 293 4.76 -27.03 7.57
N SER A 294 5.04 -28.21 8.12
CA SER A 294 4.05 -28.98 8.88
C SER A 294 3.57 -28.25 10.15
N GLU A 295 4.46 -27.52 10.83
CA GLU A 295 4.11 -26.74 12.01
C GLU A 295 3.18 -25.57 11.67
N THR A 296 3.43 -24.86 10.55
CA THR A 296 2.57 -23.78 10.06
C THR A 296 1.21 -24.29 9.63
N VAL A 297 1.13 -25.42 8.89
CA VAL A 297 -0.16 -26.02 8.50
C VAL A 297 -1.02 -26.29 9.74
N ARG A 298 -0.45 -26.99 10.73
CA ARG A 298 -1.18 -27.31 11.97
C ARG A 298 -1.58 -26.06 12.76
N TYR A 299 -0.74 -25.03 12.76
CA TYR A 299 -1.07 -23.76 13.42
C TYR A 299 -2.26 -23.07 12.73
N LEU A 300 -2.21 -22.94 11.40
CA LEU A 300 -3.27 -22.32 10.61
C LEU A 300 -4.58 -23.11 10.71
N GLU A 301 -4.53 -24.45 10.75
CA GLU A 301 -5.70 -25.27 11.00
C GLU A 301 -6.36 -24.85 12.32
N GLY A 302 -5.61 -24.71 13.40
CA GLY A 302 -6.16 -24.27 14.68
C GLY A 302 -6.64 -22.81 14.72
N GLN A 303 -6.39 -22.00 13.69
CA GLN A 303 -6.82 -20.59 13.62
C GLN A 303 -7.94 -20.34 12.61
N LEU A 304 -8.07 -21.21 11.60
CA LEU A 304 -8.99 -21.06 10.46
C LEU A 304 -10.02 -22.20 10.37
N ALA A 305 -10.03 -23.15 11.31
CA ALA A 305 -10.94 -24.30 11.33
C ALA A 305 -11.86 -24.28 12.55
#